data_AF-A0A392RVZ2-F1
#
_entry.id   AF-A0A392RVZ2-F1
#
_cell.length_a   1.000
_cell.length_b   1.000
_cell.length_c   1.000
_cell.angle_alpha   90.00
_cell.angle_beta   90.00
_cell.angle_gamma   90.00
#
_symmetry.space_group_name_H-M   'P 1'
#
loop_
_entity.id
_entity.type
_entity.pdbx_description
1 polymer ?
#
loop_
_entity_poly.entity_id
_entity_poly.type
_entity_poly.pdbx_seq_one_letter_code
_entity_poly.pdbx_strand_id
1 'polypeptide(L)'
;MVDFESLKVNDFDIEDLFIKQGWKRYFEMLNGPIYTRMVKEFWMNAQVFDEVAARMEEEEAIRKDPKLQGKSRAEMGLNKFTGTVIKSVLAGLEITISRAHLAKLL
;
A
#
# COMPACT_ATOMS: atom_id res chain seq x y z
N MET A 1 -7.06 10.67 -20.50
CA MET A 1 -5.93 11.56 -20.19
C MET A 1 -6.42 12.98 -20.37
N VAL A 2 -6.28 13.85 -19.37
CA VAL A 2 -6.62 15.28 -19.51
C VAL A 2 -5.43 15.98 -20.12
N ASP A 3 -5.60 16.46 -21.35
CA ASP A 3 -4.58 17.16 -22.11
C ASP A 3 -4.87 18.67 -22.08
N PHE A 4 -4.25 19.37 -21.13
CA PHE A 4 -4.44 20.80 -20.94
C PHE A 4 -3.85 21.62 -22.09
N GLU A 5 -2.81 21.13 -22.77
CA GLU A 5 -2.21 21.79 -23.93
C GLU A 5 -3.20 21.80 -25.10
N SER A 6 -3.83 20.65 -25.39
CA SER A 6 -4.87 20.58 -26.42
C SER A 6 -6.06 21.48 -26.11
N LEU A 7 -6.51 21.56 -24.85
CA LEU A 7 -7.60 22.45 -24.46
C LEU A 7 -7.24 23.92 -24.67
N LYS A 8 -6.02 24.32 -24.31
CA LYS A 8 -5.52 25.70 -24.47
C LYS A 8 -5.44 26.12 -25.94
N VAL A 9 -5.00 25.23 -26.83
CA VAL A 9 -4.97 25.47 -28.29
C VAL A 9 -6.37 25.64 -28.89
N ASN A 10 -7.41 25.14 -28.21
CA ASN A 10 -8.82 25.29 -28.62
C ASN A 10 -9.56 26.39 -27.82
N ASP A 11 -8.83 27.40 -27.32
CA ASP A 11 -9.35 28.55 -26.56
C ASP A 11 -9.99 28.18 -25.19
N PHE A 12 -9.68 27.02 -24.63
CA PHE A 12 -10.08 26.61 -23.29
C PHE A 12 -8.88 26.61 -22.31
N ASP A 13 -8.52 27.78 -21.79
CA ASP A 13 -7.48 27.92 -20.75
C ASP A 13 -8.07 27.75 -19.33
N ILE A 14 -8.25 26.50 -18.91
CA ILE A 14 -8.91 26.13 -17.64
C ILE A 14 -7.98 25.40 -16.65
N GLU A 15 -6.72 25.16 -17.01
CA GLU A 15 -5.78 24.38 -16.17
C GLU A 15 -5.60 25.01 -14.78
N ASP A 16 -5.42 26.34 -14.74
CA ASP A 16 -5.21 27.09 -13.51
C ASP A 16 -6.39 26.97 -12.52
N LEU A 17 -7.63 26.81 -13.03
CA LEU A 17 -8.81 26.57 -12.20
C LEU A 17 -8.70 25.25 -11.42
N PHE A 18 -8.19 24.20 -12.08
CA PHE A 18 -8.02 22.89 -11.45
C PHE A 18 -6.79 22.85 -10.54
N ILE A 19 -5.72 23.55 -10.90
CA ILE A 19 -4.54 23.70 -10.03
C ILE A 19 -4.94 24.38 -8.71
N LYS A 20 -5.71 25.48 -8.78
CA LYS A 20 -6.20 26.21 -7.59
C LYS A 20 -7.12 25.39 -6.69
N GLN A 21 -7.87 24.45 -7.27
CA GLN A 21 -8.70 23.51 -6.52
C GLN A 21 -7.90 22.34 -5.91
N GLY A 22 -6.60 22.23 -6.21
CA GLY A 22 -5.75 21.14 -5.73
C GLY A 22 -5.81 19.86 -6.57
N TRP A 23 -6.39 19.90 -7.77
CA TRP A 23 -6.64 18.71 -8.59
C TRP A 23 -5.44 18.27 -9.44
N LYS A 24 -4.36 19.07 -9.46
CA LYS A 24 -3.18 18.79 -10.29
C LYS A 24 -2.64 17.37 -10.09
N ARG A 25 -2.45 16.97 -8.83
CA ARG A 25 -1.94 15.63 -8.47
C ARG A 25 -2.86 14.49 -8.93
N TYR A 26 -4.16 14.72 -8.93
CA TYR A 26 -5.15 13.75 -9.41
C TYR A 26 -5.04 13.55 -10.93
N PHE A 27 -4.93 14.63 -11.70
CA PHE A 27 -4.73 14.54 -13.15
C PHE A 27 -3.37 13.94 -13.52
N GLU A 28 -2.31 14.27 -12.80
CA GLU A 28 -1.00 13.62 -12.95
C GLU A 28 -1.09 12.11 -12.72
N MET A 29 -1.85 11.66 -11.70
CA MET A 29 -2.08 10.24 -11.43
C MET A 29 -2.91 9.57 -12.53
N LEU A 30 -3.96 10.23 -13.05
CA LEU A 30 -4.79 9.71 -14.14
C LEU A 30 -4.05 9.63 -15.48
N ASN A 31 -3.17 10.60 -15.74
CA ASN A 31 -2.38 10.68 -16.95
C ASN A 31 -1.11 9.82 -16.87
N GLY A 32 -0.68 9.46 -15.66
CA GLY A 32 0.42 8.55 -15.42
C GLY A 32 0.12 7.11 -15.85
N PRO A 33 1.15 6.24 -15.92
CA PRO A 33 0.96 4.84 -16.24
C PRO A 33 0.02 4.17 -15.22
N ILE A 34 -1.10 3.65 -15.70
CA ILE A 34 -2.00 2.84 -14.88
C ILE A 34 -1.52 1.40 -14.94
N TYR A 35 -0.85 0.94 -13.88
CA TYR A 35 -0.40 -0.44 -13.76
C TYR A 35 -1.56 -1.37 -13.33
N THR A 36 -2.61 -1.46 -14.16
CA THR A 36 -3.84 -2.22 -13.86
C THR A 36 -3.56 -3.68 -13.47
N ARG A 37 -2.64 -4.33 -14.18
CA ARG A 37 -2.21 -5.70 -13.88
C ARG A 37 -1.53 -5.80 -12.52
N MET A 38 -0.66 -4.84 -12.21
CA MET A 38 0.06 -4.80 -10.92
C MET A 38 -0.92 -4.59 -9.76
N VAL A 39 -1.88 -3.67 -9.91
CA VAL A 39 -2.94 -3.43 -8.92
C VAL A 39 -3.79 -4.69 -8.72
N LYS A 40 -4.16 -5.36 -9.81
CA LYS A 40 -4.90 -6.63 -9.75
C LYS A 40 -4.10 -7.71 -9.02
N GLU A 41 -2.85 -7.94 -9.41
CA GLU A 41 -1.96 -8.93 -8.78
C GLU A 41 -1.76 -8.61 -7.28
N PHE A 42 -1.56 -7.34 -6.94
CA PHE A 42 -1.46 -6.90 -5.55
C PHE A 42 -2.69 -7.31 -4.74
N TRP A 43 -3.89 -6.98 -5.20
CA TRP A 43 -5.13 -7.26 -4.46
C TRP A 43 -5.48 -8.74 -4.44
N MET A 44 -5.14 -9.50 -5.48
CA MET A 44 -5.35 -10.95 -5.49
C MET A 44 -4.53 -11.68 -4.42
N ASN A 45 -3.33 -11.18 -4.10
CA ASN A 45 -2.43 -11.76 -3.10
C ASN A 45 -2.47 -11.03 -1.74
N ALA A 46 -3.31 -10.00 -1.61
CA ALA A 46 -3.35 -9.18 -0.41
C ALA A 46 -4.01 -9.93 0.75
N GLN A 47 -3.40 -9.83 1.93
CA GLN A 47 -3.91 -10.39 3.17
C GLN A 47 -3.83 -9.34 4.28
N VAL A 48 -4.83 -9.34 5.15
CA VAL A 48 -4.82 -8.51 6.35
C VAL A 48 -3.98 -9.21 7.41
N PHE A 49 -2.97 -8.51 7.91
CA PHE A 49 -2.16 -8.93 9.04
C PHE A 49 -2.55 -8.10 10.26
N ASP A 50 -3.37 -8.69 11.13
CA ASP A 50 -3.85 -8.10 12.37
C ASP A 50 -3.18 -8.74 13.60
N GLU A 51 -3.65 -8.37 14.79
CA GLU A 51 -3.11 -8.91 16.05
C GLU A 51 -3.32 -10.42 16.18
N VAL A 52 -4.42 -10.95 15.65
CA VAL A 52 -4.71 -12.39 15.69
C VAL A 52 -3.74 -13.15 14.78
N ALA A 53 -3.55 -12.69 13.55
CA ALA A 53 -2.57 -13.25 12.63
C ALA A 53 -1.15 -13.18 13.21
N ALA A 54 -0.82 -12.08 13.88
CA ALA A 54 0.46 -11.92 14.55
C ALA A 54 0.65 -12.97 15.66
N ARG A 55 -0.35 -13.19 16.52
CA ARG A 55 -0.29 -14.23 17.56
C ARG A 55 -0.19 -15.64 16.99
N MET A 56 -0.94 -15.94 15.92
CA MET A 56 -0.86 -17.24 15.25
C MET A 56 0.55 -17.51 14.67
N GLU A 57 1.23 -16.49 14.15
CA GLU A 57 2.62 -16.59 13.68
C GLU A 57 3.59 -16.94 14.82
N GLU A 58 3.40 -16.35 16.02
CA GLU A 58 4.18 -16.71 17.22
C GLU A 58 3.91 -18.16 17.66
N GLU A 59 2.64 -18.55 17.75
CA GLU A 59 2.23 -19.90 18.12
C GLU A 59 2.78 -20.95 17.14
N GLU A 60 2.78 -20.63 15.84
CA GLU A 60 3.37 -21.50 14.83
C GLU A 60 4.90 -21.59 14.94
N ALA A 61 5.57 -20.48 15.25
CA ALA A 61 7.02 -20.48 15.51
C ALA A 61 7.36 -21.33 16.73
N ILE A 62 6.61 -21.21 17.83
CA ILE A 62 6.78 -22.03 19.04
C ILE A 62 6.47 -23.51 18.76
N ARG A 63 5.45 -23.80 17.93
CA ARG A 63 5.14 -25.18 17.52
C ARG A 63 6.29 -25.81 16.72
N LYS A 64 6.99 -25.03 15.89
CA LYS A 64 8.15 -25.48 15.11
C LYS A 64 9.41 -25.60 15.98
N ASP A 65 9.62 -24.67 16.91
CA ASP A 65 10.71 -24.71 17.89
C ASP A 65 10.19 -24.38 19.30
N PRO A 66 9.92 -25.40 20.14
CA PRO A 66 9.43 -25.21 21.51
C PRO A 66 10.33 -24.36 22.41
N LYS A 67 11.62 -24.19 22.07
CA LYS A 67 12.55 -23.34 22.84
C LYS A 67 12.24 -21.85 22.71
N LEU A 68 11.39 -21.47 21.76
CA LEU A 68 10.94 -20.10 21.59
C LEU A 68 9.85 -19.70 22.59
N GLN A 69 9.29 -20.65 23.35
CA GLN A 69 8.28 -20.36 24.36
C GLN A 69 8.79 -19.34 25.39
N GLY A 70 8.01 -18.28 25.61
CA GLY A 70 8.35 -17.20 26.55
C GLY A 70 9.31 -16.14 26.02
N LYS A 71 9.83 -16.28 24.79
CA LYS A 71 10.64 -15.25 24.13
C LYS A 71 9.74 -14.15 23.53
N SER A 72 10.32 -12.98 23.33
CA SER A 72 9.68 -11.90 22.56
C SER A 72 9.71 -12.19 21.06
N ARG A 73 8.82 -11.55 20.27
CA ARG A 73 8.81 -11.65 18.79
C ARG A 73 10.18 -11.43 18.16
N ALA A 74 10.88 -10.39 18.62
CA ALA A 74 12.20 -10.04 18.09
C ALA A 74 13.22 -11.16 18.34
N GLU A 75 13.19 -11.79 19.50
CA GLU A 75 14.05 -12.94 19.83
C GLU A 75 13.65 -14.21 19.08
N MET A 76 12.40 -14.32 18.64
CA MET A 76 11.93 -15.37 17.71
C MET A 76 12.33 -15.09 16.26
N GLY A 77 12.92 -13.93 15.96
CA GLY A 77 13.21 -13.49 14.59
C GLY A 77 11.98 -13.01 13.82
N LEU A 78 10.85 -12.79 14.50
CA LEU A 78 9.61 -12.29 13.91
C LEU A 78 9.59 -10.77 13.88
N ASN A 79 8.94 -10.23 12.85
CA ASN A 79 8.75 -8.79 12.74
C ASN A 79 7.89 -8.24 13.88
N LYS A 80 8.23 -7.04 14.37
CA LYS A 80 7.44 -6.34 15.39
C LYS A 80 6.05 -6.01 14.84
N PHE A 81 5.01 -6.41 15.55
CA PHE A 81 3.65 -5.96 15.27
C PHE A 81 3.51 -4.48 15.67
N THR A 82 3.18 -3.62 14.70
CA THR A 82 3.01 -2.17 14.89
C THR A 82 1.57 -1.71 14.69
N GLY A 83 0.67 -2.63 14.34
CA GLY A 83 -0.74 -2.38 14.04
C GLY A 83 -1.19 -3.19 12.83
N THR A 84 -2.50 -3.16 12.56
CA THR A 84 -3.08 -3.84 11.40
C THR A 84 -2.55 -3.26 10.09
N VAL A 85 -2.05 -4.13 9.23
CA VAL A 85 -1.52 -3.78 7.91
C VAL A 85 -2.06 -4.71 6.84
N ILE A 86 -2.00 -4.27 5.58
CA ILE A 86 -2.23 -5.13 4.42
C ILE A 86 -0.85 -5.56 3.91
N LYS A 87 -0.62 -6.87 3.83
CA LYS A 87 0.58 -7.46 3.22
C LYS A 87 0.21 -8.06 1.88
N SER A 88 1.09 -7.96 0.89
CA SER A 88 0.95 -8.66 -0.39
C SER A 88 2.33 -8.95 -0.96
N VAL A 89 2.46 -10.01 -1.76
CA VAL A 89 3.67 -10.31 -2.51
C VAL A 89 3.43 -9.98 -3.97
N LEU A 90 4.25 -9.09 -4.51
CA LEU A 90 4.19 -8.66 -5.90
C LEU A 90 5.57 -8.83 -6.53
N ALA A 91 5.68 -9.67 -7.56
CA ALA A 91 6.94 -9.97 -8.24
C ALA A 91 8.10 -10.37 -7.28
N GLY A 92 7.77 -11.10 -6.20
CA GLY A 92 8.74 -11.53 -5.18
C GLY A 92 9.10 -10.46 -4.14
N LEU A 93 8.49 -9.27 -4.21
CA LEU A 93 8.67 -8.22 -3.21
C LEU A 93 7.50 -8.22 -2.23
N GLU A 94 7.81 -8.25 -0.94
CA GLU A 94 6.83 -8.04 0.12
C GLU A 94 6.46 -6.55 0.21
N ILE A 95 5.18 -6.26 0.01
CA ILE A 95 4.61 -4.92 0.12
C ILE A 95 3.73 -4.87 1.35
N THR A 96 3.92 -3.84 2.19
CA THR A 96 3.11 -3.59 3.37
C THR A 96 2.45 -2.20 3.30
N ILE A 97 1.12 -2.16 3.38
CA ILE A 97 0.34 -0.92 3.47
C ILE A 97 -0.17 -0.78 4.91
N SER A 98 0.28 0.27 5.60
CA SER A 98 -0.18 0.64 6.94
C SER A 98 -1.19 1.78 6.87
N ARG A 99 -1.89 2.05 7.98
CA ARG A 99 -2.75 3.24 8.11
C ARG A 99 -1.99 4.53 7.83
N ALA A 100 -0.71 4.62 8.22
CA ALA A 100 0.12 5.78 7.95
C ALA A 100 0.39 6.00 6.45
N HIS A 101 0.45 4.93 5.65
CA HIS A 101 0.56 5.05 4.19
C HIS A 101 -0.71 5.64 3.58
N LEU A 102 -1.89 5.17 4.01
CA LEU A 102 -3.17 5.70 3.54
C LEU A 102 -3.38 7.15 3.95
N ALA A 103 -2.98 7.52 5.18
CA ALA A 103 -3.09 8.89 5.67
C ALA A 103 -2.26 9.91 4.86
N LYS A 104 -1.18 9.48 4.19
CA LYS A 104 -0.37 10.35 3.31
C LYS A 104 -1.01 10.59 1.93
N LEU A 105 -2.07 9.85 1.60
CA LEU A 105 -2.82 9.98 0.35
C LEU A 105 -4.04 10.90 0.50
N LEU A 106 -4.43 11.20 1.74
CA LEU A 106 -5.47 12.16 2.11
C LEU A 106 -4.86 13.53 2.39
#